data_AF-A0A2V7TKD3-F1
#
_entry.id   AF-A0A2V7TKD3-F1
#
_cell.length_a   1.000
_cell.length_b   1.000
_cell.length_c   1.000
_cell.angle_alpha   90.00
_cell.angle_beta   90.00
_cell.angle_gamma   90.00
#
_symmetry.space_group_name_H-M   'P 1'
#
loop_
_entity.id
_entity.type
_entity.pdbx_description
1 polymer ?
#
loop_
_entity_poly.entity_id
_entity_poly.type
_entity_poly.pdbx_seq_one_letter_code
_entity_poly.pdbx_strand_id
1 'polypeptide(L)'
;MKGLTKLVVALSLVAGALHAQTPVSGQALGAAVRTAATTLQSGQVTLPFGGGFVAADVDALSAPEVRVDALTTMTSGAMDMQASTAQSTAHLEKVNVLNGLITAETVIAATSSWVSGAAGWNAEGSGFTNLAVNGVPLGSGDYLPAPNTRVNLPGVGYVVLNEQIASGAAGITVNMIHVVLQNALTGLTTGEIIVASASSSVGN
;
A
#
# COMPACT_ATOMS: atom_id res chain seq x y z
N MET A 1 -73.67 -29.88 11.89
CA MET A 1 -72.87 -28.84 12.56
C MET A 1 -71.88 -29.51 13.51
N LYS A 2 -70.58 -29.54 13.16
CA LYS A 2 -69.39 -30.01 13.92
C LYS A 2 -68.23 -29.83 12.92
N GLY A 3 -67.53 -28.70 12.87
CA GLY A 3 -66.58 -28.19 13.86
C GLY A 3 -65.19 -28.33 13.24
N LEU A 4 -64.79 -27.41 12.35
CA LEU A 4 -63.49 -27.43 11.67
C LEU A 4 -62.39 -27.02 12.66
N THR A 5 -61.53 -27.96 13.05
CA THR A 5 -60.33 -27.68 13.84
C THR A 5 -59.29 -27.01 12.95
N LYS A 6 -59.01 -25.72 13.19
CA LYS A 6 -57.96 -24.98 12.51
C LYS A 6 -56.59 -25.36 13.09
N LEU A 7 -55.74 -25.94 12.27
CA LEU A 7 -54.32 -26.14 12.56
C LEU A 7 -53.59 -24.80 12.34
N VAL A 8 -53.08 -24.20 13.41
CA VAL A 8 -52.23 -22.99 13.34
C VAL A 8 -50.78 -23.47 13.35
N VAL A 9 -50.09 -23.32 12.22
CA VAL A 9 -48.64 -23.54 12.12
C VAL A 9 -47.95 -22.27 12.57
N ALA A 10 -47.26 -22.32 13.71
CA ALA A 10 -46.40 -21.23 14.17
C ALA A 10 -45.07 -21.30 13.40
N LEU A 11 -44.84 -20.36 12.49
CA LEU A 11 -43.56 -20.19 11.80
C LEU A 11 -42.61 -19.43 12.73
N SER A 12 -41.72 -20.14 13.41
CA SER A 12 -40.65 -19.52 14.20
C SER A 12 -39.59 -18.94 13.26
N LEU A 13 -39.60 -17.62 13.08
CA LEU A 13 -38.50 -16.87 12.46
C LEU A 13 -37.29 -16.93 13.41
N VAL A 14 -36.29 -17.76 13.09
CA VAL A 14 -34.97 -17.63 13.70
C VAL A 14 -34.43 -16.29 13.20
N ALA A 15 -34.29 -15.32 14.10
CA ALA A 15 -33.56 -14.10 13.82
C ALA A 15 -32.08 -14.48 13.65
N GLY A 16 -31.68 -14.80 12.41
CA GLY A 16 -30.27 -14.81 12.07
C GLY A 16 -29.74 -13.40 12.27
N ALA A 17 -28.69 -13.24 13.06
CA ALA A 17 -27.98 -11.97 13.10
C ALA A 17 -27.50 -11.69 11.67
N LEU A 18 -27.96 -10.59 11.05
CA LEU A 18 -27.29 -10.05 9.88
C LEU A 18 -25.91 -9.60 10.36
N HIS A 19 -24.89 -10.43 10.16
CA HIS A 19 -23.52 -9.98 10.30
C HIS A 19 -23.25 -9.06 9.12
N ALA A 20 -23.13 -7.76 9.37
CA ALA A 20 -22.66 -6.82 8.36
C ALA A 20 -21.26 -7.28 7.92
N GLN A 21 -21.05 -7.43 6.61
CA GLN A 21 -19.74 -7.73 6.07
C GLN A 21 -18.76 -6.63 6.49
N THR A 22 -17.55 -7.01 6.93
CA THR A 22 -16.52 -6.04 7.28
C THR A 22 -15.98 -5.37 6.01
N PRO A 23 -16.08 -4.03 5.88
CA PRO A 23 -15.68 -3.33 4.66
C PRO A 23 -14.18 -3.46 4.41
N VAL A 24 -13.80 -3.42 3.15
CA VAL A 24 -12.40 -3.48 2.71
C VAL A 24 -12.03 -2.19 2.00
N SER A 25 -10.78 -1.76 2.17
CA SER A 25 -10.20 -0.64 1.44
C SER A 25 -8.76 -0.94 1.05
N GLY A 26 -8.32 -0.31 -0.03
CA GLY A 26 -6.98 -0.51 -0.53
C GLY A 26 -6.60 0.57 -1.53
N GLN A 27 -5.33 0.93 -1.56
CA GLN A 27 -4.76 1.86 -2.51
C GLN A 27 -3.36 1.38 -2.88
N ALA A 28 -2.96 1.60 -4.12
CA ALA A 28 -1.57 1.46 -4.52
C ALA A 28 -1.18 2.62 -5.43
N LEU A 29 0.10 2.99 -5.38
CA LEU A 29 0.65 4.15 -6.05
C LEU A 29 2.07 3.83 -6.52
N GLY A 30 2.34 4.11 -7.80
CA GLY A 30 3.67 3.95 -8.38
C GLY A 30 4.65 4.97 -7.81
N ALA A 31 4.38 6.25 -8.06
CA ALA A 31 5.16 7.34 -7.48
C ALA A 31 4.34 8.61 -7.27
N ALA A 32 4.68 9.37 -6.22
CA ALA A 32 4.24 10.73 -6.00
C ALA A 32 5.42 11.64 -5.68
N VAL A 33 5.43 12.82 -6.29
CA VAL A 33 6.39 13.89 -5.99
C VAL A 33 5.58 15.10 -5.56
N ARG A 34 5.92 15.65 -4.39
CA ARG A 34 5.28 16.83 -3.81
C ARG A 34 6.36 17.78 -3.31
N THR A 35 6.74 18.73 -4.16
CA THR A 35 7.71 19.78 -3.85
C THR A 35 7.11 21.14 -4.20
N ALA A 36 7.79 22.23 -3.81
CA ALA A 36 7.38 23.57 -4.22
C ALA A 36 7.40 23.77 -5.75
N ALA A 37 8.21 22.99 -6.46
CA ALA A 37 8.40 23.11 -7.91
C ALA A 37 7.56 22.09 -8.71
N THR A 38 7.20 20.96 -8.12
CA THR A 38 6.57 19.84 -8.85
C THR A 38 5.52 19.15 -7.99
N THR A 39 4.35 18.90 -8.59
CA THR A 39 3.34 18.00 -8.05
C THR A 39 3.00 16.98 -9.14
N LEU A 40 3.31 15.72 -8.86
CA LEU A 40 3.16 14.62 -9.79
C LEU A 40 2.63 13.40 -9.04
N GLN A 41 1.78 12.63 -9.70
CA GLN A 41 1.35 11.33 -9.22
C GLN A 41 1.15 10.37 -10.40
N SER A 42 1.58 9.11 -10.26
CA SER A 42 1.44 8.11 -11.33
C SER A 42 1.14 6.72 -10.77
N GLY A 43 0.39 5.92 -11.54
CA GLY A 43 0.04 4.54 -11.20
C GLY A 43 -0.86 4.43 -9.97
N GLN A 44 -1.83 5.33 -9.80
CA GLN A 44 -2.74 5.25 -8.67
C GLN A 44 -3.92 4.32 -8.95
N VAL A 45 -4.19 3.39 -8.03
CA VAL A 45 -5.43 2.59 -7.99
C VAL A 45 -6.07 2.69 -6.61
N THR A 46 -7.38 2.52 -6.55
CA THR A 46 -8.14 2.52 -5.29
C THR A 46 -9.23 1.44 -5.36
N LEU A 47 -9.34 0.67 -4.30
CA LEU A 47 -10.29 -0.42 -4.20
C LEU A 47 -11.72 0.14 -4.07
N PRO A 48 -12.68 -0.38 -4.85
CA PRO A 48 -14.09 -0.04 -4.66
C PRO A 48 -14.60 -0.48 -3.28
N PHE A 49 -15.58 0.25 -2.75
CA PHE A 49 -16.15 0.03 -1.40
C PHE A 49 -16.72 -1.38 -1.16
N GLY A 50 -17.08 -2.11 -2.22
CA GLY A 50 -17.57 -3.50 -2.15
C GLY A 50 -16.49 -4.58 -2.35
N GLY A 51 -15.21 -4.21 -2.38
CA GLY A 51 -14.12 -5.09 -2.81
C GLY A 51 -14.01 -5.17 -4.34
N GLY A 52 -13.45 -6.26 -4.83
CA GLY A 52 -13.14 -6.49 -6.25
C GLY A 52 -11.64 -6.43 -6.53
N PHE A 53 -11.29 -6.07 -7.76
CA PHE A 53 -9.91 -5.95 -8.24
C PHE A 53 -9.78 -4.73 -9.14
N VAL A 54 -8.71 -3.96 -8.94
CA VAL A 54 -8.34 -2.82 -9.78
C VAL A 54 -6.84 -2.86 -10.00
N ALA A 55 -6.41 -2.62 -11.24
CA ALA A 55 -5.01 -2.52 -11.60
C ALA A 55 -4.76 -1.35 -12.56
N ALA A 56 -3.53 -0.84 -12.54
CA ALA A 56 -3.02 0.11 -13.51
C ALA A 56 -1.61 -0.31 -13.92
N ASP A 57 -1.30 -0.12 -15.19
CA ASP A 57 0.01 -0.37 -15.78
C ASP A 57 0.47 0.89 -16.51
N VAL A 58 1.72 1.29 -16.30
CA VAL A 58 2.31 2.45 -16.97
C VAL A 58 3.70 2.08 -17.47
N ASP A 59 3.86 2.16 -18.79
CA ASP A 59 5.08 1.78 -19.50
C ASP A 59 6.32 2.56 -19.09
N ALA A 60 6.19 3.80 -18.62
CA ALA A 60 7.30 4.57 -18.06
C ALA A 60 6.79 5.80 -17.30
N LEU A 61 7.50 6.19 -16.24
CA LEU A 61 7.37 7.52 -15.66
C LEU A 61 8.73 8.22 -15.70
N SER A 62 8.73 9.46 -16.22
CA SER A 62 9.93 10.27 -16.36
C SER A 62 9.66 11.69 -15.87
N ALA A 63 10.11 11.98 -14.65
CA ALA A 63 10.17 13.33 -14.07
C ALA A 63 11.61 13.65 -13.62
N PRO A 64 11.95 14.93 -13.36
CA PRO A 64 13.28 15.29 -12.86
C PRO A 64 13.66 14.56 -11.57
N GLU A 65 12.71 14.37 -10.65
CA GLU A 65 12.93 13.77 -9.33
C GLU A 65 12.83 12.24 -9.34
N VAL A 66 12.09 11.64 -10.27
CA VAL A 66 11.83 10.20 -10.31
C VAL A 66 11.74 9.69 -11.75
N ARG A 67 12.42 8.58 -12.02
CA ARG A 67 12.33 7.81 -13.26
C ARG A 67 12.11 6.34 -12.95
N VAL A 68 11.23 5.70 -13.70
CA VAL A 68 10.96 4.26 -13.65
C VAL A 68 10.64 3.78 -15.07
N ASP A 69 11.08 2.58 -15.41
CA ASP A 69 10.94 2.02 -16.76
C ASP A 69 9.70 1.15 -16.93
N ALA A 70 9.06 0.77 -15.83
CA ALA A 70 7.73 0.19 -15.82
C ALA A 70 7.17 0.34 -14.41
N LEU A 71 5.85 0.48 -14.30
CA LEU A 71 5.16 0.33 -13.02
C LEU A 71 3.81 -0.34 -13.22
N THR A 72 3.51 -1.27 -12.32
CA THR A 72 2.22 -1.92 -12.21
C THR A 72 1.73 -1.77 -10.78
N THR A 73 0.50 -1.30 -10.60
CA THR A 73 -0.14 -1.22 -9.30
C THR A 73 -1.43 -1.99 -9.29
N MET A 74 -1.72 -2.65 -8.18
CA MET A 74 -2.91 -3.46 -8.03
C MET A 74 -3.49 -3.30 -6.63
N THR A 75 -4.81 -3.41 -6.54
CA THR A 75 -5.49 -3.59 -5.27
C THR A 75 -6.65 -4.53 -5.46
N SER A 76 -6.84 -5.41 -4.48
CA SER A 76 -7.96 -6.33 -4.46
C SER A 76 -8.53 -6.44 -3.06
N GLY A 77 -9.79 -6.84 -2.97
CA GLY A 77 -10.38 -7.18 -1.71
C GLY A 77 -11.64 -8.00 -1.88
N ALA A 78 -11.93 -8.77 -0.85
CA ALA A 78 -13.09 -9.63 -0.79
C ALA A 78 -13.75 -9.47 0.58
N MET A 79 -15.08 -9.52 0.56
CA MET A 79 -15.92 -9.38 1.73
C MET A 79 -16.78 -10.63 1.86
N ASP A 80 -16.68 -11.31 2.99
CA ASP A 80 -17.54 -12.44 3.36
C ASP A 80 -17.98 -12.30 4.82
N MET A 81 -19.00 -13.05 5.21
CA MET A 81 -19.58 -13.07 6.56
C MET A 81 -18.62 -13.59 7.62
N GLN A 82 -17.64 -14.42 7.22
CA GLN A 82 -16.66 -15.05 8.11
C GLN A 82 -15.26 -14.45 7.96
N ALA A 83 -14.94 -13.89 6.79
CA ALA A 83 -13.65 -13.32 6.52
C ALA A 83 -13.73 -12.16 5.51
N SER A 84 -13.00 -11.09 5.77
CA SER A 84 -12.72 -10.04 4.78
C SER A 84 -11.22 -9.90 4.61
N THR A 85 -10.77 -9.65 3.38
CA THR A 85 -9.35 -9.50 3.04
C THR A 85 -9.15 -8.34 2.07
N ALA A 86 -8.07 -7.60 2.21
CA ALA A 86 -7.63 -6.58 1.28
C ALA A 86 -6.13 -6.75 1.00
N GLN A 87 -5.73 -6.61 -0.25
CA GLN A 87 -4.33 -6.66 -0.67
C GLN A 87 -4.04 -5.55 -1.65
N SER A 88 -2.86 -4.96 -1.56
CA SER A 88 -2.40 -3.94 -2.51
C SER A 88 -0.93 -4.16 -2.84
N THR A 89 -0.55 -3.90 -4.09
CA THR A 89 0.83 -3.99 -4.55
C THR A 89 1.21 -2.82 -5.46
N ALA A 90 2.46 -2.40 -5.37
CA ALA A 90 3.09 -1.52 -6.34
C ALA A 90 4.45 -2.11 -6.73
N HIS A 91 4.58 -2.51 -7.99
CA HIS A 91 5.78 -3.12 -8.56
C HIS A 91 6.35 -2.17 -9.60
N LEU A 92 7.59 -1.72 -9.38
CA LEU A 92 8.30 -0.80 -10.24
C LEU A 92 9.61 -1.41 -10.70
N GLU A 93 9.98 -1.12 -11.95
CA GLU A 93 11.24 -1.54 -12.57
C GLU A 93 12.14 -0.34 -12.89
N LYS A 94 13.46 -0.56 -12.77
CA LYS A 94 14.55 0.40 -13.00
C LYS A 94 14.31 1.75 -12.33
N VAL A 95 14.08 1.71 -11.02
CA VAL A 95 13.80 2.90 -10.21
C VAL A 95 15.06 3.76 -10.06
N ASN A 96 14.93 5.04 -10.38
CA ASN A 96 15.95 6.07 -10.15
C ASN A 96 15.28 7.30 -9.51
N VAL A 97 15.74 7.67 -8.32
CA VAL A 97 15.24 8.82 -7.57
C VAL A 97 16.37 9.82 -7.38
N LEU A 98 16.06 11.10 -7.60
CA LEU A 98 16.97 12.24 -7.48
C LEU A 98 18.26 12.03 -8.27
N ASN A 99 18.12 11.66 -9.54
CA ASN A 99 19.21 11.51 -10.50
C ASN A 99 20.31 10.54 -10.04
N GLY A 100 19.90 9.38 -9.52
CA GLY A 100 20.79 8.29 -9.11
C GLY A 100 21.20 8.31 -7.64
N LEU A 101 20.68 9.24 -6.84
CA LEU A 101 20.92 9.24 -5.40
C LEU A 101 20.34 7.99 -4.73
N ILE A 102 19.20 7.50 -5.22
CA ILE A 102 18.66 6.20 -4.85
C ILE A 102 18.33 5.45 -6.13
N THR A 103 18.81 4.21 -6.24
CA THR A 103 18.54 3.34 -7.38
C THR A 103 18.16 1.95 -6.92
N ALA A 104 17.25 1.31 -7.64
CA ALA A 104 16.96 -0.10 -7.48
C ALA A 104 16.56 -0.68 -8.84
N GLU A 105 16.87 -1.96 -9.05
CA GLU A 105 16.41 -2.66 -10.25
C GLU A 105 14.92 -2.93 -10.17
N THR A 106 14.45 -3.47 -9.04
CA THR A 106 13.05 -3.76 -8.80
C THR A 106 12.67 -3.24 -7.42
N VAL A 107 11.48 -2.65 -7.30
CA VAL A 107 10.90 -2.22 -6.02
C VAL A 107 9.47 -2.73 -5.94
N ILE A 108 9.18 -3.50 -4.89
CA ILE A 108 7.84 -4.06 -4.65
C ILE A 108 7.38 -3.58 -3.28
N ALA A 109 6.27 -2.84 -3.25
CA ALA A 109 5.46 -2.66 -2.06
C ALA A 109 4.34 -3.68 -2.10
N ALA A 110 4.12 -4.41 -1.02
CA ALA A 110 3.00 -5.34 -0.88
C ALA A 110 2.40 -5.23 0.52
N THR A 111 1.07 -5.21 0.58
CA THR A 111 0.32 -5.24 1.83
C THR A 111 -0.78 -6.27 1.77
N SER A 112 -1.02 -6.92 2.91
CA SER A 112 -2.20 -7.77 3.13
C SER A 112 -2.83 -7.41 4.46
N SER A 113 -4.15 -7.28 4.47
CA SER A 113 -4.95 -7.01 5.66
C SER A 113 -6.16 -7.94 5.70
N TRP A 114 -6.55 -8.39 6.88
CA TRP A 114 -7.64 -9.35 7.03
C TRP A 114 -8.36 -9.24 8.38
N VAL A 115 -9.61 -9.70 8.38
CA VAL A 115 -10.36 -10.08 9.57
C VAL A 115 -10.95 -11.47 9.32
N SER A 116 -10.58 -12.45 10.14
CA SER A 116 -11.09 -13.83 10.08
C SER A 116 -11.19 -14.44 11.48
N GLY A 117 -12.01 -13.80 12.33
CA GLY A 117 -12.05 -14.06 13.78
C GLY A 117 -11.01 -13.26 14.57
N ALA A 118 -9.78 -13.12 14.03
CA ALA A 118 -8.80 -12.14 14.48
C ALA A 118 -8.49 -11.14 13.35
N ALA A 119 -8.20 -9.90 13.75
CA ALA A 119 -7.75 -8.84 12.86
C ALA A 119 -6.23 -8.92 12.68
N GLY A 120 -5.73 -8.67 11.48
CA GLY A 120 -4.30 -8.70 11.21
C GLY A 120 -3.92 -8.02 9.91
N TRP A 121 -2.62 -7.81 9.76
CA TRP A 121 -1.99 -7.27 8.56
C TRP A 121 -0.54 -7.74 8.46
N ASN A 122 0.03 -7.68 7.27
CA ASN A 122 1.45 -7.86 7.02
C ASN A 122 1.91 -7.09 5.77
N ALA A 123 3.23 -7.01 5.61
CA ALA A 123 3.90 -6.44 4.43
C ALA A 123 4.64 -7.52 3.60
N GLU A 124 4.20 -8.78 3.70
CA GLU A 124 4.85 -9.91 3.03
C GLU A 124 4.79 -9.73 1.51
N GLY A 125 5.90 -10.01 0.83
CA GLY A 125 6.09 -9.74 -0.60
C GLY A 125 6.71 -8.38 -0.92
N SER A 126 6.91 -7.50 0.08
CA SER A 126 7.66 -6.26 -0.12
C SER A 126 9.17 -6.56 -0.27
N GLY A 127 9.87 -5.81 -1.13
CA GLY A 127 11.28 -6.08 -1.40
C GLY A 127 11.94 -5.09 -2.35
N PHE A 128 13.27 -5.11 -2.35
CA PHE A 128 14.09 -4.46 -3.36
C PHE A 128 14.99 -5.50 -4.03
N THR A 129 15.33 -5.23 -5.29
CA THR A 129 16.46 -5.88 -5.97
C THR A 129 17.50 -4.83 -6.30
N ASN A 130 18.77 -5.08 -5.94
CA ASN A 130 19.91 -4.21 -6.24
C ASN A 130 19.76 -2.75 -5.74
N LEU A 131 19.20 -2.57 -4.54
CA LEU A 131 19.06 -1.26 -3.91
C LEU A 131 20.43 -0.64 -3.59
N ALA A 132 20.64 0.59 -4.06
CA ALA A 132 21.74 1.45 -3.66
C ALA A 132 21.24 2.83 -3.23
N VAL A 133 21.90 3.38 -2.22
CA VAL A 133 21.65 4.74 -1.70
C VAL A 133 22.98 5.47 -1.65
N ASN A 134 23.04 6.67 -2.23
CA ASN A 134 24.26 7.48 -2.36
C ASN A 134 25.41 6.70 -3.02
N GLY A 135 25.09 5.90 -4.04
CA GLY A 135 26.04 5.04 -4.75
C GLY A 135 26.54 3.83 -3.94
N VAL A 136 26.08 3.63 -2.71
CA VAL A 136 26.45 2.48 -1.87
C VAL A 136 25.34 1.43 -1.92
N PRO A 137 25.61 0.20 -2.39
CA PRO A 137 24.65 -0.90 -2.31
C PRO A 137 24.32 -1.21 -0.85
N LEU A 138 23.03 -1.31 -0.52
CA LEU A 138 22.57 -1.68 0.82
C LEU A 138 22.41 -3.20 1.01
N GLY A 139 22.46 -3.95 -0.10
CA GLY A 139 22.45 -5.41 -0.14
C GLY A 139 22.87 -5.90 -1.54
N SER A 140 23.15 -7.19 -1.66
CA SER A 140 23.39 -7.85 -2.96
C SER A 140 22.18 -8.67 -3.35
N GLY A 141 21.65 -8.49 -4.57
CA GLY A 141 20.45 -9.22 -5.03
C GLY A 141 19.19 -8.73 -4.33
N ASP A 142 18.33 -9.67 -3.92
CA ASP A 142 17.09 -9.36 -3.21
C ASP A 142 17.39 -8.99 -1.75
N TYR A 143 16.91 -7.82 -1.35
CA TYR A 143 17.14 -7.27 -0.02
C TYR A 143 15.92 -6.49 0.45
N LEU A 144 15.55 -6.67 1.70
CA LEU A 144 14.54 -5.88 2.38
C LEU A 144 15.15 -5.26 3.63
N PRO A 145 15.40 -3.94 3.65
CA PRO A 145 15.76 -3.23 4.89
C PRO A 145 14.72 -3.51 5.98
N ALA A 146 15.14 -3.50 7.25
CA ALA A 146 14.21 -3.58 8.36
C ALA A 146 13.13 -2.48 8.24
N PRO A 147 11.90 -2.70 8.74
CA PRO A 147 10.85 -1.68 8.67
C PRO A 147 11.32 -0.33 9.21
N ASN A 148 10.97 0.75 8.50
CA ASN A 148 11.30 2.13 8.84
C ASN A 148 12.81 2.43 8.89
N THR A 149 13.62 1.76 8.05
CA THR A 149 15.07 2.02 7.98
C THR A 149 15.34 3.41 7.41
N ARG A 150 15.88 4.31 8.23
CA ARG A 150 16.24 5.66 7.79
C ARG A 150 17.70 5.74 7.33
N VAL A 151 17.92 6.35 6.17
CA VAL A 151 19.26 6.70 5.64
C VAL A 151 19.33 8.20 5.40
N ASN A 152 20.35 8.86 5.97
CA ASN A 152 20.57 10.29 5.74
C ASN A 152 21.12 10.53 4.33
N LEU A 153 20.66 11.61 3.69
CA LEU A 153 21.05 12.04 2.36
C LEU A 153 21.70 13.43 2.47
N PRO A 154 23.04 13.51 2.58
CA PRO A 154 23.74 14.79 2.77
C PRO A 154 23.38 15.81 1.70
N GLY A 155 22.99 17.02 2.12
CA GLY A 155 22.57 18.10 1.21
C GLY A 155 21.15 17.98 0.65
N VAL A 156 20.42 16.91 0.99
CA VAL A 156 19.05 16.65 0.49
C VAL A 156 18.04 16.50 1.63
N GLY A 157 18.36 15.71 2.66
CA GLY A 157 17.42 15.34 3.72
C GLY A 157 17.64 13.90 4.17
N TYR A 158 16.62 13.06 4.07
CA TYR A 158 16.73 11.63 4.37
C TYR A 158 15.74 10.80 3.55
N VAL A 159 15.98 9.50 3.48
CA VAL A 159 15.02 8.50 2.99
C VAL A 159 14.65 7.57 4.13
N VAL A 160 13.37 7.22 4.22
CA VAL A 160 12.87 6.08 4.99
C VAL A 160 12.57 4.96 3.99
N LEU A 161 13.24 3.83 4.19
CA LEU A 161 13.10 2.64 3.38
C LEU A 161 12.22 1.63 4.11
N ASN A 162 11.37 0.93 3.35
CA ASN A 162 10.39 -0.01 3.89
C ASN A 162 9.61 0.64 5.05
N GLU A 163 9.10 1.85 4.83
CA GLU A 163 8.30 2.56 5.82
C GLU A 163 6.97 1.83 5.99
N GLN A 164 6.68 1.37 7.20
CA GLN A 164 5.46 0.64 7.52
C GLN A 164 4.66 1.40 8.57
N ILE A 165 3.44 1.78 8.22
CA ILE A 165 2.53 2.57 9.04
C ILE A 165 1.28 1.75 9.29
N ALA A 166 1.12 1.25 10.51
CA ALA A 166 -0.08 0.53 10.92
C ALA A 166 -1.27 1.51 11.03
N SER A 167 -2.47 1.05 10.64
CA SER A 167 -3.72 1.79 10.75
C SER A 167 -4.83 0.90 11.29
N GLY A 168 -5.28 1.16 12.52
CA GLY A 168 -6.27 0.32 13.19
C GLY A 168 -5.76 -1.11 13.44
N ALA A 169 -6.69 -2.06 13.62
CA ALA A 169 -6.35 -3.45 13.96
C ALA A 169 -6.02 -4.32 12.73
N ALA A 170 -6.48 -3.95 11.55
CA ALA A 170 -6.30 -4.68 10.29
C ALA A 170 -5.99 -3.72 9.14
N GLY A 171 -5.03 -2.82 9.31
CA GLY A 171 -4.61 -1.90 8.26
C GLY A 171 -3.12 -1.59 8.32
N ILE A 172 -2.53 -1.44 7.14
CA ILE A 172 -1.13 -1.09 6.96
C ILE A 172 -0.96 -0.28 5.67
N THR A 173 -0.05 0.68 5.70
CA THR A 173 0.55 1.30 4.53
C THR A 173 2.05 1.01 4.50
N VAL A 174 2.55 0.60 3.34
CA VAL A 174 3.98 0.41 3.06
C VAL A 174 4.40 1.42 2.00
N ASN A 175 5.39 2.26 2.32
CA ASN A 175 6.10 3.08 1.35
C ASN A 175 7.52 2.54 1.23
N MET A 176 7.89 1.99 0.07
CA MET A 176 9.21 1.38 -0.05
C MET A 176 10.32 2.42 -0.04
N ILE A 177 10.16 3.51 -0.79
CA ILE A 177 11.08 4.65 -0.74
C ILE A 177 10.26 5.89 -0.40
N HIS A 178 10.50 6.46 0.78
CA HIS A 178 9.95 7.74 1.17
C HIS A 178 11.09 8.73 1.43
N VAL A 179 11.36 9.60 0.47
CA VAL A 179 12.34 10.68 0.61
C VAL A 179 11.66 11.90 1.19
N VAL A 180 12.24 12.42 2.27
CA VAL A 180 11.87 13.70 2.87
C VAL A 180 12.96 14.70 2.53
N LEU A 181 12.63 15.68 1.71
CA LEU A 181 13.51 16.78 1.32
C LEU A 181 13.52 17.81 2.43
N GLN A 182 14.71 18.26 2.81
CA GLN A 182 14.89 19.24 3.87
C GLN A 182 15.78 20.39 3.42
N ASN A 183 15.48 21.59 3.91
CA ASN A 183 16.40 22.71 3.81
C ASN A 183 17.64 22.41 4.67
N ALA A 184 18.83 22.41 4.06
CA ALA A 184 20.07 22.02 4.74
C ALA A 184 20.45 22.93 5.93
N LEU A 185 19.99 24.20 5.93
CA LEU A 185 20.30 25.16 6.99
C LEU A 185 19.29 25.10 8.13
N THR A 186 18.01 24.92 7.82
CA THR A 186 16.92 25.01 8.82
C THR A 186 16.38 23.65 9.25
N GLY A 187 16.65 22.58 8.50
CA GLY A 187 16.08 21.25 8.72
C GLY A 187 14.58 21.14 8.40
N LEU A 188 13.96 22.21 7.90
CA LEU A 188 12.54 22.21 7.56
C LEU A 188 12.27 21.34 6.34
N THR A 189 11.22 20.52 6.40
CA THR A 189 10.73 19.75 5.25
C THR A 189 10.26 20.70 4.14
N THR A 190 10.80 20.49 2.93
CA THR A 190 10.50 21.30 1.74
C THR A 190 9.75 20.52 0.67
N GLY A 191 9.63 19.21 0.82
CA GLY A 191 8.89 18.34 -0.07
C GLY A 191 9.14 16.87 0.21
N GLU A 192 8.42 16.01 -0.49
CA GLU A 192 8.45 14.57 -0.32
C GLU A 192 8.39 13.86 -1.67
N ILE A 193 9.04 12.70 -1.75
CA ILE A 193 8.97 11.79 -2.89
C ILE A 193 8.65 10.41 -2.33
N ILE A 194 7.55 9.82 -2.78
CA ILE A 194 7.13 8.46 -2.42
C ILE A 194 7.20 7.60 -3.67
N VAL A 195 7.88 6.46 -3.59
CA VAL A 195 8.00 5.48 -4.68
C VAL A 195 7.65 4.10 -4.15
N ALA A 196 6.80 3.41 -4.92
CA ALA A 196 6.12 2.17 -4.57
C ALA A 196 5.42 2.23 -3.21
N SER A 197 4.15 2.64 -3.24
CA SER A 197 3.29 2.69 -2.06
C SER A 197 2.11 1.74 -2.22
N ALA A 198 1.84 0.95 -1.18
CA ALA A 198 0.69 0.06 -1.08
C ALA A 198 0.02 0.22 0.28
N SER A 199 -1.29 0.26 0.29
CA SER A 199 -2.11 0.36 1.50
C SER A 199 -3.27 -0.61 1.41
N SER A 200 -3.55 -1.34 2.48
CA SER A 200 -4.72 -2.20 2.59
C SER A 200 -5.30 -2.12 3.99
N SER A 201 -6.62 -2.24 4.08
CA SER A 201 -7.31 -2.24 5.35
C SER A 201 -8.63 -3.02 5.31
N VAL A 202 -9.02 -3.54 6.47
CA VAL A 202 -10.33 -4.16 6.71
C VAL A 202 -10.95 -3.56 7.97
N GLY A 203 -12.21 -3.12 7.89
CA GLY A 203 -12.98 -2.64 9.04
C GLY A 203 -12.56 -1.26 9.60
N ASN A 204 -11.93 -0.42 8.79
CA ASN A 204 -11.66 0.99 9.11
C ASN A 204 -12.82 1.91 8.73
#